data_AF-A0A7S1G8G3-F1
#
_entry.id   AF-A0A7S1G8G3-F1
#
_cell.length_a   1.000
_cell.length_b   1.000
_cell.length_c   1.000
_cell.angle_alpha   90.00
_cell.angle_beta   90.00
_cell.angle_gamma   90.00
#
_symmetry.space_group_name_H-M   'P 1'
#
loop_
_entity.id
_entity.type
_entity.pdbx_description
1 polymer ?
#
loop_
_entity_poly.entity_id
_entity_poly.type
_entity_poly.pdbx_seq_one_letter_code
_entity_poly.pdbx_strand_id
1 'polypeptide(L)'
;ILASDWEGMAKYDVPAALRMFLVRAAEFPALPERTQQGFAWKAALLRLLRGRLAADPALLSQPAADAGGEQIPLVSSATPAGYYGNSQGSVVGGGYFASNPDLRRAVLGVPGCPFGLLLSRSKDFSLYYGVMRLQMWSERDVRILISAIQQPWSAGETGGWLGALRAGAGEGKSVLMQVAMGDAQVTTVSAHFLARSINASTVAVQTRPIWGVAQRDAPFAHANAIVEYHYLDVGPIPATDTPADPATDTHECPRRERRGQDQIHAFLGAPAAEGGEVVQTCRGPRGCESPTCPSGDSNN
;
A
#
# COMPACT_ATOMS: atom_id res chain seq x y z
N ILE A 1 -6.99 -11.71 10.22
CA ILE A 1 -6.42 -10.39 9.83
C ILE A 1 -6.01 -9.69 11.11
N LEU A 2 -4.84 -9.04 11.13
CA LEU A 2 -4.38 -8.22 12.26
C LEU A 2 -4.23 -6.78 11.77
N ALA A 3 -4.88 -5.83 12.45
CA ALA A 3 -4.83 -4.42 12.10
C ALA A 3 -4.70 -3.55 13.36
N SER A 4 -4.07 -2.39 13.19
CA SER A 4 -4.00 -1.32 14.18
C SER A 4 -3.87 0.01 13.45
N ASP A 5 -4.05 1.12 14.16
CA ASP A 5 -3.89 2.45 13.57
C ASP A 5 -2.44 2.74 13.14
N TRP A 6 -2.28 3.69 12.22
CA TRP A 6 -0.97 4.24 11.86
C TRP A 6 -0.66 5.41 12.78
N GLU A 7 0.07 5.18 13.86
CA GLU A 7 0.49 6.26 14.77
C GLU A 7 1.18 7.39 13.98
N GLY A 8 0.80 8.65 14.21
CA GLY A 8 1.30 9.80 13.44
C GLY A 8 0.55 10.05 12.13
N MET A 9 -0.31 9.13 11.69
CA MET A 9 -1.16 9.26 10.49
C MET A 9 -2.59 8.73 10.73
N ALA A 10 -3.03 8.60 11.99
CA ALA A 10 -4.36 8.14 12.34
C ALA A 10 -5.36 9.30 12.35
N LYS A 11 -6.65 8.99 12.46
CA LYS A 11 -7.71 10.01 12.63
C LYS A 11 -7.41 10.98 13.78
N TYR A 12 -6.80 10.47 14.85
CA TYR A 12 -6.45 11.26 16.04
C TYR A 12 -5.22 12.17 15.84
N ASP A 13 -4.43 11.96 14.78
CA ASP A 13 -3.28 12.80 14.46
C ASP A 13 -3.66 14.01 13.58
N VAL A 14 -4.86 14.02 12.97
CA VAL A 14 -5.32 15.10 12.09
C VAL A 14 -5.22 16.49 12.74
N PRO A 15 -5.67 16.73 13.99
CA PRO A 15 -5.54 18.04 14.62
C PRO A 15 -4.08 18.50 14.77
N ALA A 16 -3.17 17.57 15.07
CA ALA A 16 -1.75 17.87 15.20
C ALA A 16 -1.13 18.23 13.84
N ALA A 17 -1.45 17.47 12.78
CA ALA A 17 -1.00 17.75 11.42
C ALA A 17 -1.50 19.11 10.91
N LEU A 18 -2.78 19.44 11.13
CA LEU A 18 -3.34 20.75 10.75
C LEU A 18 -2.64 21.89 11.51
N ARG A 19 -2.36 21.72 12.82
CA ARG A 19 -1.62 22.70 13.60
C ARG A 19 -0.19 22.90 13.09
N MET A 20 0.49 21.83 12.68
CA MET A 20 1.83 21.90 12.10
C MET A 20 1.81 22.70 10.79
N PHE A 21 0.90 22.39 9.88
CA PHE A 21 0.81 23.10 8.60
C PHE A 21 0.31 24.55 8.73
N LEU A 22 -0.43 24.86 9.79
CA LEU A 22 -0.94 26.21 10.02
C LEU A 22 0.06 27.13 10.73
N VAL A 23 0.83 26.65 11.71
CA VAL A 23 1.68 27.56 12.53
C VAL A 23 2.98 26.93 13.03
N ARG A 24 3.23 25.63 12.80
CA ARG A 24 4.38 24.91 13.39
C ARG A 24 5.06 23.97 12.39
N ALA A 25 5.35 24.47 11.19
CA ALA A 25 5.95 23.64 10.13
C ALA A 25 7.31 23.04 10.52
N ALA A 26 8.06 23.70 11.40
CA ALA A 26 9.33 23.18 11.94
C ALA A 26 9.16 21.92 12.80
N GLU A 27 7.96 21.62 13.31
CA GLU A 27 7.65 20.43 14.11
C GLU A 27 7.25 19.23 13.26
N PHE A 28 7.23 19.40 11.94
CA PHE A 28 6.87 18.35 11.00
C PHE A 28 7.60 17.01 11.22
N PRO A 29 8.91 16.96 11.59
CA PRO A 29 9.60 15.69 11.83
C PRO A 29 8.93 14.77 12.87
N ALA A 30 8.14 15.31 13.80
CA ALA A 30 7.41 14.51 14.77
C ALA A 30 6.37 13.56 14.13
N LEU A 31 5.81 13.90 12.97
CA LEU A 31 4.85 13.04 12.25
C LEU A 31 5.50 11.73 11.76
N PRO A 32 6.55 11.76 10.89
CA PRO A 32 7.20 10.53 10.43
C PRO A 32 7.88 9.75 11.57
N GLU A 33 8.39 10.40 12.61
CA GLU A 33 8.92 9.71 13.81
C GLU A 33 7.83 8.88 14.52
N ARG A 34 6.64 9.46 14.71
CA ARG A 34 5.46 8.75 15.24
C ARG A 34 5.02 7.62 14.31
N THR A 35 5.12 7.81 13.00
CA THR A 35 4.86 6.74 12.02
C THR A 35 5.82 5.56 12.17
N GLN A 36 7.11 5.81 12.39
CA GLN A 36 8.07 4.76 12.68
C GLN A 36 7.79 4.04 14.01
N GLN A 37 7.35 4.77 15.04
CA GLN A 37 6.87 4.16 16.28
C GLN A 37 5.70 3.21 16.00
N GLY A 38 4.76 3.61 15.13
CA GLY A 38 3.68 2.75 14.63
C GLY A 38 4.19 1.47 13.94
N PHE A 39 5.30 1.54 13.19
CA PHE A 39 5.92 0.36 12.57
C PHE A 39 6.42 -0.62 13.63
N ALA A 40 7.12 -0.12 14.65
CA ALA A 40 7.64 -0.93 15.74
C ALA A 40 6.51 -1.61 16.53
N TRP A 41 5.42 -0.87 16.82
CA TRP A 41 4.25 -1.42 17.51
C TRP A 41 3.57 -2.53 16.71
N LYS A 42 3.41 -2.35 15.40
CA LYS A 42 2.85 -3.40 14.52
C LYS A 42 3.72 -4.65 14.50
N ALA A 43 5.05 -4.49 14.44
CA ALA A 43 5.98 -5.61 14.50
C ALA A 43 5.91 -6.35 15.84
N ALA A 44 5.86 -5.61 16.95
CA ALA A 44 5.70 -6.18 18.29
C ALA A 44 4.36 -6.91 18.43
N LEU A 45 3.27 -6.32 17.94
CA LEU A 45 1.94 -6.93 17.96
C LEU A 45 1.89 -8.23 17.14
N LEU A 46 2.52 -8.26 15.95
CA LEU A 46 2.62 -9.48 15.13
C LEU A 46 3.36 -10.60 15.87
N ARG A 47 4.49 -10.29 16.51
CA ARG A 47 5.28 -11.26 17.29
C ARG A 47 4.54 -11.73 18.54
N LEU A 48 3.83 -10.82 19.21
CA LEU A 48 3.05 -11.15 20.39
C LEU A 48 1.89 -12.09 20.02
N LEU A 49 1.19 -11.81 18.93
CA LEU A 49 0.10 -12.64 18.41
C LEU A 49 0.57 -14.05 18.02
N ARG A 50 1.70 -14.14 17.30
CA ARG A 50 2.29 -15.42 16.86
C ARG A 50 3.06 -16.15 17.96
N GLY A 51 3.31 -15.49 19.09
CA GLY A 51 4.06 -16.00 20.22
C GLY A 51 3.15 -16.26 21.41
N ARG A 52 3.24 -15.41 22.45
CA ARG A 52 2.56 -15.67 23.73
C ARG A 52 1.04 -15.67 23.63
N LEU A 53 0.43 -14.82 22.80
CA LEU A 53 -1.03 -14.78 22.69
C LEU A 53 -1.59 -15.99 21.94
N ALA A 54 -0.79 -16.68 21.11
CA ALA A 54 -1.23 -17.91 20.46
C ALA A 54 -1.72 -19.00 21.44
N ALA A 55 -1.27 -18.95 22.70
CA ALA A 55 -1.68 -19.87 23.76
C ALA A 55 -2.89 -19.37 24.56
N ASP A 56 -3.44 -18.20 24.26
CA ASP A 56 -4.64 -17.69 24.93
C ASP A 56 -5.84 -18.59 24.58
N PRO A 57 -6.64 -19.04 25.56
CA PRO A 57 -7.83 -19.86 25.30
C PRO A 57 -8.80 -19.25 24.27
N ALA A 58 -8.85 -17.93 24.14
CA ALA A 58 -9.66 -17.23 23.15
C ALA A 58 -9.15 -17.37 21.70
N LEU A 59 -7.88 -17.75 21.52
CA LEU A 59 -7.24 -17.99 20.22
C LEU A 59 -7.02 -19.48 19.92
N LEU A 60 -7.66 -20.36 20.69
CA LEU A 60 -7.70 -21.78 20.40
C LEU A 60 -8.97 -22.13 19.60
N SER A 61 -8.88 -23.15 18.76
CA SER A 61 -10.04 -23.69 18.07
C SER A 61 -11.08 -24.19 19.07
N GLN A 62 -12.35 -24.14 18.66
CA GLN A 62 -13.38 -24.87 19.39
C GLN A 62 -13.08 -26.37 19.30
N PRO A 63 -13.36 -27.15 20.37
CA PRO A 63 -13.21 -28.61 20.31
C PRO A 63 -14.09 -29.17 19.20
N ALA A 64 -13.47 -29.79 18.19
CA ALA A 64 -14.18 -30.48 17.14
C ALA A 64 -14.44 -31.93 17.57
N ALA A 65 -15.71 -32.36 17.58
CA ALA A 65 -16.13 -33.67 18.09
C ALA A 65 -15.53 -34.85 17.29
N ASP A 66 -15.18 -34.58 16.03
CA ASP A 66 -14.54 -35.46 15.06
C ASP A 66 -13.00 -35.47 15.14
N ALA A 67 -12.38 -34.50 15.82
CA ALA A 67 -10.92 -34.41 16.01
C ALA A 67 -10.46 -34.84 17.41
N GLY A 68 -11.25 -35.64 18.12
CA GLY A 68 -10.90 -36.10 19.48
C GLY A 68 -10.97 -35.01 20.55
N GLY A 69 -11.57 -33.85 20.25
CA GLY A 69 -11.75 -32.75 21.19
C GLY A 69 -10.49 -31.90 21.46
N GLU A 70 -9.39 -32.12 20.74
CA GLU A 70 -8.16 -31.34 20.93
C GLU A 70 -8.33 -29.90 20.40
N GLN A 71 -7.91 -28.93 21.21
CA GLN A 71 -7.92 -27.52 20.82
C GLN A 71 -6.57 -27.15 20.21
N ILE A 72 -6.57 -26.61 19.00
CA ILE A 72 -5.36 -26.18 18.30
C ILE A 72 -5.28 -24.63 18.24
N PRO A 73 -4.09 -24.03 18.37
CA PRO A 73 -3.94 -22.58 18.18
C PRO A 73 -4.35 -22.14 16.77
N LEU A 74 -5.20 -21.11 16.69
CA LEU A 74 -5.61 -20.51 15.41
C LEU A 74 -4.47 -19.77 14.71
N VAL A 75 -3.49 -19.31 15.48
CA VAL A 75 -2.26 -18.66 15.02
C VAL A 75 -1.08 -19.25 15.78
N SER A 76 0.07 -19.35 15.13
CA SER A 76 1.32 -19.78 15.75
C SER A 76 2.53 -19.08 15.12
N SER A 77 3.72 -19.41 15.61
CA SER A 77 4.98 -18.97 15.01
C SER A 77 5.16 -19.52 13.59
N ALA A 78 4.52 -20.64 13.25
CA ALA A 78 4.55 -21.25 11.91
C ALA A 78 3.49 -20.66 10.95
N THR A 79 2.47 -19.96 11.45
CA THR A 79 1.45 -19.32 10.59
C THR A 79 2.11 -18.33 9.63
N PRO A 80 1.91 -18.47 8.30
CA PRO A 80 2.44 -17.53 7.32
C PRO A 80 1.91 -16.11 7.59
N ALA A 81 2.79 -15.11 7.47
CA ALA A 81 2.44 -13.71 7.63
C ALA A 81 2.78 -12.94 6.35
N GLY A 82 1.84 -12.11 5.91
CA GLY A 82 1.98 -11.20 4.79
C GLY A 82 1.44 -9.83 5.16
N TYR A 83 1.87 -8.81 4.45
CA TYR A 83 1.37 -7.45 4.59
C TYR A 83 0.36 -7.14 3.47
N TYR A 84 -0.75 -6.51 3.83
CA TYR A 84 -1.65 -5.88 2.89
C TYR A 84 -1.91 -4.45 3.36
N GLY A 85 -1.63 -3.50 2.48
CA GLY A 85 -1.98 -2.10 2.65
C GLY A 85 -2.80 -1.65 1.45
N ASN A 86 -3.77 -0.77 1.67
CA ASN A 86 -4.46 -0.05 0.61
C ASN A 86 -4.31 1.45 0.86
N SER A 87 -4.14 2.25 -0.19
CA SER A 87 -4.08 3.72 -0.07
C SER A 87 -2.94 4.19 0.84
N GLN A 88 -3.24 5.00 1.86
CA GLN A 88 -2.32 5.36 2.93
C GLN A 88 -1.62 4.14 3.55
N GLY A 89 -2.29 3.00 3.68
CA GLY A 89 -1.67 1.74 4.09
C GLY A 89 -0.55 1.32 3.14
N SER A 90 -0.69 1.53 1.84
CA SER A 90 0.39 1.28 0.88
C SER A 90 1.47 2.35 0.89
N VAL A 91 1.07 3.63 0.93
CA VAL A 91 2.00 4.78 0.88
C VAL A 91 2.92 4.76 2.10
N VAL A 92 2.38 4.49 3.29
CA VAL A 92 3.14 4.42 4.55
C VAL A 92 3.64 3.01 4.84
N GLY A 93 2.80 2.01 4.67
CA GLY A 93 3.06 0.64 5.13
C GLY A 93 4.09 -0.15 4.33
N GLY A 94 4.50 0.32 3.16
CA GLY A 94 5.71 -0.21 2.51
C GLY A 94 6.96 -0.03 3.40
N GLY A 95 7.02 1.02 4.22
CA GLY A 95 8.08 1.19 5.23
C GLY A 95 7.99 0.21 6.39
N TYR A 96 6.78 -0.07 6.88
CA TYR A 96 6.55 -1.13 7.87
C TYR A 96 6.95 -2.50 7.33
N PHE A 97 6.55 -2.83 6.11
CA PHE A 97 6.92 -4.08 5.46
C PHE A 97 8.44 -4.19 5.28
N ALA A 98 9.10 -3.13 4.82
CA ALA A 98 10.54 -3.09 4.63
C ALA A 98 11.30 -3.28 5.95
N SER A 99 10.88 -2.59 7.02
CA SER A 99 11.55 -2.63 8.32
C SER A 99 11.31 -3.91 9.13
N ASN A 100 10.27 -4.68 8.82
CA ASN A 100 9.92 -5.87 9.59
C ASN A 100 10.55 -7.14 9.00
N PRO A 101 11.47 -7.83 9.72
CA PRO A 101 12.13 -9.04 9.23
C PRO A 101 11.21 -10.28 9.21
N ASP A 102 10.08 -10.24 9.90
CA ASP A 102 9.11 -11.35 9.98
C ASP A 102 8.15 -11.39 8.77
N LEU A 103 8.27 -10.42 7.86
CA LEU A 103 7.45 -10.28 6.67
C LEU A 103 8.29 -10.45 5.41
N ARG A 104 7.84 -11.35 4.53
CA ARG A 104 8.47 -11.61 3.23
C ARG A 104 7.67 -11.13 2.03
N ARG A 105 6.36 -10.92 2.19
CA ARG A 105 5.45 -10.55 1.11
C ARG A 105 4.53 -9.41 1.49
N ALA A 106 4.34 -8.48 0.56
CA ALA A 106 3.40 -7.39 0.69
C ALA A 106 2.55 -7.24 -0.57
N VAL A 107 1.24 -7.07 -0.42
CA VAL A 107 0.41 -6.45 -1.44
C VAL A 107 0.23 -4.98 -1.07
N LEU A 108 0.58 -4.10 -1.99
CA LEU A 108 0.33 -2.67 -1.88
C LEU A 108 -0.77 -2.28 -2.88
N GLY A 109 -2.00 -2.12 -2.39
CA GLY A 109 -3.16 -1.65 -3.15
C GLY A 109 -3.18 -0.13 -3.27
N VAL A 110 -3.42 0.36 -4.49
CA VAL A 110 -3.32 1.77 -4.91
C VAL A 110 -2.14 2.51 -4.23
N PRO A 111 -0.90 2.03 -4.44
CA PRO A 111 0.30 2.57 -3.81
C PRO A 111 0.82 3.82 -4.52
N GLY A 112 1.59 4.62 -3.79
CA GLY A 112 2.30 5.76 -4.35
C GLY A 112 3.43 6.23 -3.44
N CYS A 113 4.51 6.75 -4.02
CA CYS A 113 5.55 7.49 -3.33
C CYS A 113 6.36 8.33 -4.34
N PRO A 114 7.15 9.31 -3.89
CA PRO A 114 7.10 9.90 -2.55
C PRO A 114 5.87 10.82 -2.37
N PHE A 115 5.56 11.19 -1.13
CA PHE A 115 4.49 12.15 -0.82
C PHE A 115 4.63 13.45 -1.64
N GLY A 116 5.85 13.94 -1.80
CA GLY A 116 6.12 15.13 -2.60
C GLY A 116 5.73 15.00 -4.07
N LEU A 117 5.65 13.80 -4.64
CA LEU A 117 5.11 13.59 -5.99
C LEU A 117 3.58 13.43 -6.00
N LEU A 118 3.06 12.85 -4.91
CA LEU A 118 1.68 12.38 -4.75
C LEU A 118 0.70 13.48 -4.29
N LEU A 119 1.05 14.26 -3.27
CA LEU A 119 0.08 15.09 -2.53
C LEU A 119 -0.66 16.11 -3.40
N SER A 120 0.03 16.81 -4.29
CA SER A 120 -0.60 17.77 -5.22
C SER A 120 -1.50 17.10 -6.27
N ARG A 121 -1.40 15.79 -6.45
CA ARG A 121 -2.23 14.97 -7.33
C ARG A 121 -3.29 14.16 -6.59
N SER A 122 -3.54 14.50 -5.33
CA SER A 122 -4.48 13.79 -4.46
C SER A 122 -5.62 14.72 -4.06
N LYS A 123 -6.87 14.30 -4.33
CA LYS A 123 -8.03 15.05 -3.84
C LYS A 123 -8.07 15.13 -2.30
N ASP A 124 -7.51 14.14 -1.61
CA ASP A 124 -7.52 14.08 -0.13
C ASP A 124 -6.57 15.11 0.49
N PHE A 125 -5.61 15.61 -0.29
CA PHE A 125 -4.72 16.68 0.16
C PHE A 125 -5.40 18.07 0.15
N SER A 126 -6.58 18.21 -0.46
CA SER A 126 -7.26 19.52 -0.64
C SER A 126 -7.47 20.26 0.68
N LEU A 127 -7.81 19.55 1.77
CA LEU A 127 -7.98 20.16 3.10
C LEU A 127 -6.66 20.75 3.62
N TYR A 128 -5.60 19.95 3.59
CA TYR A 128 -4.27 20.38 4.07
C TYR A 128 -3.70 21.50 3.20
N TYR A 129 -3.90 21.41 1.89
CA TYR A 129 -3.56 22.47 0.94
C TYR A 129 -4.27 23.79 1.30
N GLY A 130 -5.57 23.76 1.56
CA GLY A 130 -6.35 24.92 1.99
C GLY A 130 -5.81 25.54 3.28
N VAL A 131 -5.40 24.73 4.25
CA VAL A 131 -4.78 25.21 5.49
C VAL A 131 -3.41 25.83 5.26
N MET A 132 -2.55 25.21 4.46
CA MET A 132 -1.24 25.79 4.11
C MET A 132 -1.38 27.14 3.42
N ARG A 133 -2.39 27.28 2.54
CA ARG A 133 -2.71 28.53 1.83
C ARG A 133 -3.14 29.68 2.75
N LEU A 134 -3.49 29.42 4.01
CA LEU A 134 -3.74 30.48 5.00
C LEU A 134 -2.45 31.18 5.47
N GLN A 135 -1.29 30.54 5.31
CA GLN A 135 0.02 31.10 5.66
C GLN A 135 0.92 31.37 4.45
N MET A 136 0.61 30.76 3.31
CA MET A 136 1.47 30.78 2.12
C MET A 136 0.86 31.62 1.00
N TRP A 137 1.65 32.54 0.46
CA TRP A 137 1.20 33.50 -0.53
C TRP A 137 0.91 32.88 -1.90
N SER A 138 1.61 31.80 -2.28
CA SER A 138 1.44 31.14 -3.57
C SER A 138 1.42 29.62 -3.50
N GLU A 139 0.89 28.98 -4.55
CA GLU A 139 0.94 27.52 -4.72
C GLU A 139 2.39 27.02 -4.82
N ARG A 140 3.28 27.88 -5.34
CA ARG A 140 4.73 27.64 -5.41
C ARG A 140 5.32 27.50 -4.01
N ASP A 141 4.92 28.32 -3.05
CA ASP A 141 5.43 28.26 -1.67
C ASP A 141 5.00 26.96 -0.99
N VAL A 142 3.74 26.53 -1.22
CA VAL A 142 3.25 25.22 -0.76
C VAL A 142 4.08 24.09 -1.37
N ARG A 143 4.36 24.16 -2.67
CA ARG A 143 5.19 23.17 -3.35
C ARG A 143 6.63 23.13 -2.82
N ILE A 144 7.22 24.29 -2.52
CA ILE A 144 8.55 24.39 -1.92
C ILE A 144 8.54 23.77 -0.52
N LEU A 145 7.53 24.06 0.31
CA LEU A 145 7.43 23.45 1.64
C LEU A 145 7.32 21.93 1.55
N ILE A 146 6.40 21.40 0.73
CA ILE A 146 6.22 19.95 0.54
C ILE A 146 7.55 19.31 0.12
N SER A 147 8.29 19.96 -0.78
CA SER A 147 9.60 19.48 -1.24
C SER A 147 10.65 19.52 -0.12
N ALA A 148 10.64 20.57 0.70
CA ALA A 148 11.58 20.72 1.82
C ALA A 148 11.32 19.69 2.94
N ILE A 149 10.06 19.40 3.25
CA ILE A 149 9.70 18.40 4.28
C ILE A 149 9.77 16.95 3.77
N GLN A 150 10.01 16.72 2.47
CA GLN A 150 10.10 15.38 1.92
C GLN A 150 11.23 14.56 2.56
N GLN A 151 12.39 15.16 2.83
CA GLN A 151 13.50 14.44 3.45
C GLN A 151 13.13 13.87 4.83
N PRO A 152 12.63 14.67 5.80
CA PRO A 152 12.18 14.11 7.06
C PRO A 152 10.98 13.15 6.90
N TRP A 153 10.07 13.39 5.95
CA TRP A 153 8.93 12.50 5.72
C TRP A 153 9.33 11.12 5.22
N SER A 154 10.39 11.02 4.42
CA SER A 154 10.80 9.79 3.74
C SER A 154 10.94 8.60 4.70
N ALA A 155 11.37 8.87 5.94
CA ALA A 155 11.56 7.85 6.97
C ALA A 155 10.23 7.18 7.41
N GLY A 156 9.10 7.88 7.27
CA GLY A 156 7.75 7.42 7.60
C GLY A 156 6.91 6.97 6.40
N GLU A 157 7.44 6.94 5.18
CA GLU A 157 6.73 6.47 3.99
C GLU A 157 7.55 5.49 3.15
N THR A 158 6.91 4.77 2.24
CA THR A 158 7.52 3.77 1.36
C THR A 158 8.73 4.33 0.57
N GLY A 159 8.70 5.61 0.22
CA GLY A 159 9.76 6.28 -0.53
C GLY A 159 11.13 6.24 0.14
N GLY A 160 11.21 6.22 1.48
CA GLY A 160 12.49 6.08 2.20
C GLY A 160 13.04 4.66 2.27
N TRP A 161 12.23 3.65 1.89
CA TRP A 161 12.55 2.24 2.06
C TRP A 161 12.76 1.50 0.73
N LEU A 162 12.81 2.22 -0.39
CA LEU A 162 12.91 1.65 -1.75
C LEU A 162 14.10 0.69 -1.92
N GLY A 163 15.24 1.01 -1.30
CA GLY A 163 16.43 0.15 -1.35
C GLY A 163 16.21 -1.23 -0.72
N ALA A 164 15.48 -1.28 0.40
CA ALA A 164 15.14 -2.53 1.09
C ALA A 164 14.04 -3.32 0.37
N LEU A 165 13.18 -2.63 -0.39
CA LEU A 165 12.11 -3.25 -1.17
C LEU A 165 12.56 -3.71 -2.56
N ARG A 166 13.74 -3.32 -3.03
CA ARG A 166 14.24 -3.67 -4.36
C ARG A 166 14.38 -5.19 -4.49
N ALA A 167 13.86 -5.75 -5.58
CA ALA A 167 13.96 -7.17 -5.85
C ALA A 167 15.44 -7.61 -5.87
N GLY A 168 15.75 -8.71 -5.17
CA GLY A 168 17.12 -9.19 -4.97
C GLY A 168 17.89 -8.51 -3.83
N ALA A 169 17.30 -7.54 -3.12
CA ALA A 169 17.84 -7.07 -1.85
C ALA A 169 17.86 -8.19 -0.80
N GLY A 170 18.89 -8.21 0.05
CA GLY A 170 19.32 -9.33 0.91
C GLY A 170 18.32 -9.89 1.94
N GLU A 171 17.06 -9.47 1.94
CA GLU A 171 15.99 -10.02 2.79
C GLU A 171 14.91 -10.79 2.02
N GLY A 172 15.04 -10.97 0.70
CA GLY A 172 14.09 -11.79 -0.07
C GLY A 172 12.65 -11.29 -0.02
N LYS A 173 12.45 -9.97 0.09
CA LYS A 173 11.13 -9.33 0.10
C LYS A 173 10.53 -9.31 -1.30
N SER A 174 9.22 -9.54 -1.39
CA SER A 174 8.44 -9.47 -2.64
C SER A 174 7.20 -8.59 -2.46
N VAL A 175 6.93 -7.74 -3.44
CA VAL A 175 5.86 -6.74 -3.44
C VAL A 175 4.98 -6.93 -4.67
N LEU A 176 3.67 -7.10 -4.46
CA LEU A 176 2.67 -7.03 -5.53
C LEU A 176 1.92 -5.69 -5.42
N MET A 177 1.96 -4.90 -6.47
CA MET A 177 1.29 -3.60 -6.55
C MET A 177 0.02 -3.72 -7.39
N GLN A 178 -1.11 -3.29 -6.85
CA GLN A 178 -2.37 -3.16 -7.59
C GLN A 178 -2.70 -1.69 -7.75
N VAL A 179 -2.74 -1.19 -8.98
CA VAL A 179 -2.86 0.24 -9.28
C VAL A 179 -4.14 0.48 -10.07
N ALA A 180 -4.89 1.53 -9.75
CA ALA A 180 -6.07 1.92 -10.52
C ALA A 180 -5.77 3.12 -11.43
N MET A 181 -6.08 3.00 -12.71
CA MET A 181 -6.00 4.12 -13.66
C MET A 181 -7.18 5.07 -13.42
N GLY A 182 -6.89 6.36 -13.26
CA GLY A 182 -7.90 7.38 -12.93
C GLY A 182 -8.18 7.54 -11.44
N ASP A 183 -7.32 6.98 -10.59
CA ASP A 183 -7.37 7.18 -9.15
C ASP A 183 -7.16 8.66 -8.80
N ALA A 184 -8.15 9.26 -8.15
CA ALA A 184 -8.14 10.68 -7.78
C ALA A 184 -7.42 10.94 -6.45
N GLN A 185 -7.05 9.90 -5.71
CA GLN A 185 -6.40 9.97 -4.40
C GLN A 185 -4.91 9.61 -4.51
N VAL A 186 -4.56 8.61 -5.31
CA VAL A 186 -3.18 8.13 -5.51
C VAL A 186 -2.84 7.97 -6.98
N THR A 187 -2.06 8.91 -7.52
CA THR A 187 -1.73 8.93 -8.95
C THR A 187 -0.88 7.73 -9.41
N THR A 188 -1.24 7.14 -10.55
CA THR A 188 -0.47 6.09 -11.24
C THR A 188 1.00 6.47 -11.46
N VAL A 189 1.31 7.76 -11.69
CA VAL A 189 2.69 8.23 -11.89
C VAL A 189 3.57 7.95 -10.66
N SER A 190 3.01 8.09 -9.47
CA SER A 190 3.72 7.77 -8.22
C SER A 190 3.89 6.25 -8.02
N ALA A 191 2.92 5.44 -8.47
CA ALA A 191 3.06 4.00 -8.49
C ALA A 191 4.12 3.53 -9.49
N HIS A 192 4.22 4.17 -10.66
CA HIS A 192 5.26 3.86 -11.65
C HIS A 192 6.66 4.21 -11.14
N PHE A 193 6.80 5.32 -10.40
CA PHE A 193 8.04 5.65 -9.71
C PHE A 193 8.44 4.55 -8.72
N LEU A 194 7.50 4.10 -7.88
CA LEU A 194 7.73 3.00 -6.95
C LEU A 194 8.14 1.71 -7.68
N ALA A 195 7.40 1.30 -8.71
CA ALA A 195 7.65 0.10 -9.50
C ALA A 195 9.06 0.07 -10.10
N ARG A 196 9.52 1.17 -10.70
CA ARG A 196 10.88 1.29 -11.23
C ARG A 196 11.94 1.21 -10.13
N SER A 197 11.71 1.90 -9.01
CA SER A 197 12.65 1.95 -7.90
C SER A 197 12.89 0.58 -7.27
N ILE A 198 11.84 -0.25 -7.16
CA ILE A 198 11.93 -1.58 -6.56
C ILE A 198 12.21 -2.71 -7.57
N ASN A 199 12.48 -2.37 -8.84
CA ASN A 199 12.70 -3.35 -9.91
C ASN A 199 11.50 -4.31 -10.09
N ALA A 200 10.29 -3.77 -10.11
CA ALA A 200 9.08 -4.53 -10.41
C ALA A 200 8.97 -4.85 -11.91
N SER A 201 8.15 -5.84 -12.25
CA SER A 201 7.74 -6.15 -13.61
C SER A 201 6.22 -6.04 -13.77
N THR A 202 5.73 -5.69 -14.95
CA THR A 202 4.30 -5.87 -15.28
C THR A 202 4.01 -7.35 -15.52
N VAL A 203 2.75 -7.74 -15.37
CA VAL A 203 2.29 -9.13 -15.56
C VAL A 203 1.60 -9.26 -16.92
N ALA A 204 2.04 -10.20 -17.76
CA ALA A 204 1.40 -10.45 -19.04
C ALA A 204 0.02 -11.14 -18.89
N VAL A 205 -1.02 -10.73 -19.62
CA VAL A 205 -1.10 -9.57 -20.51
C VAL A 205 -1.29 -8.28 -19.70
N GLN A 206 -0.43 -7.28 -19.93
CA GLN A 206 -0.51 -5.98 -19.25
C GLN A 206 -1.59 -5.09 -19.90
N THR A 207 -2.26 -4.27 -19.09
CA THR A 207 -3.28 -3.30 -19.55
C THR A 207 -2.70 -2.24 -20.50
N ARG A 208 -1.50 -1.76 -20.20
CA ARG A 208 -0.66 -0.93 -21.08
C ARG A 208 0.81 -1.10 -20.72
N PRO A 209 1.75 -0.78 -21.62
CA PRO A 209 3.15 -0.66 -21.28
C PRO A 209 3.39 0.45 -20.25
N ILE A 210 4.24 0.17 -19.26
CA ILE A 210 4.72 1.17 -18.30
C ILE A 210 6.17 1.49 -18.63
N TRP A 211 6.48 2.78 -18.80
CA TRP A 211 7.83 3.20 -19.14
C TRP A 211 8.84 2.76 -18.06
N GLY A 212 9.92 2.11 -18.51
CA GLY A 212 11.01 1.63 -17.68
C GLY A 212 10.67 0.41 -16.81
N VAL A 213 9.54 -0.27 -17.06
CA VAL A 213 9.12 -1.48 -16.34
C VAL A 213 8.94 -2.61 -17.36
N ALA A 214 9.74 -3.66 -17.24
CA ALA A 214 9.67 -4.80 -18.15
C ALA A 214 8.43 -5.65 -17.87
N GLN A 215 7.89 -6.27 -18.91
CA GLN A 215 6.80 -7.24 -18.81
C GLN A 215 7.34 -8.66 -18.60
N ARG A 216 6.64 -9.46 -17.80
CA ARG A 216 6.96 -10.86 -17.52
C ARG A 216 5.72 -11.74 -17.59
N ASP A 217 5.88 -12.96 -18.09
CA ASP A 217 4.84 -13.98 -18.10
C ASP A 217 4.64 -14.59 -16.71
N ALA A 218 3.38 -14.70 -16.30
CA ALA A 218 2.98 -15.40 -15.06
C ALA A 218 2.76 -16.91 -15.30
N PRO A 219 2.90 -17.76 -14.26
CA PRO A 219 3.24 -17.40 -12.89
C PRO A 219 4.74 -17.12 -12.69
N PHE A 220 5.06 -16.28 -11.69
CA PHE A 220 6.43 -16.12 -11.21
C PHE A 220 6.50 -15.79 -9.72
N ALA A 221 7.56 -16.24 -9.05
CA ALA A 221 7.79 -16.02 -7.62
C ALA A 221 9.04 -15.16 -7.35
N HIS A 222 9.22 -14.78 -6.09
CA HIS A 222 10.38 -14.05 -5.55
C HIS A 222 10.71 -12.76 -6.32
N ALA A 223 9.69 -12.05 -6.78
CA ALA A 223 9.84 -10.83 -7.57
C ALA A 223 8.80 -9.79 -7.18
N ASN A 224 9.09 -8.55 -7.55
CA ASN A 224 8.15 -7.45 -7.43
C ASN A 224 7.31 -7.34 -8.71
N ALA A 225 6.03 -7.05 -8.57
CA ALA A 225 5.12 -6.93 -9.69
C ALA A 225 4.19 -5.73 -9.56
N ILE A 226 3.73 -5.21 -10.70
CA ILE A 226 2.72 -4.16 -10.81
C ILE A 226 1.63 -4.56 -11.79
N VAL A 227 0.38 -4.35 -11.40
CA VAL A 227 -0.82 -4.63 -12.19
C VAL A 227 -1.68 -3.36 -12.22
N GLU A 228 -1.90 -2.81 -13.42
CA GLU A 228 -2.79 -1.65 -13.63
C GLU A 228 -4.20 -2.11 -14.01
N TYR A 229 -5.19 -1.63 -13.27
CA TYR A 229 -6.62 -1.80 -13.52
C TYR A 229 -7.17 -0.60 -14.28
N HIS A 230 -7.92 -0.84 -15.34
CA HIS A 230 -8.50 0.21 -16.20
C HIS A 230 -10.02 0.06 -16.28
N TYR A 231 -10.72 1.18 -16.20
CA TYR A 231 -12.17 1.27 -16.24
C TYR A 231 -12.59 2.21 -17.38
N LEU A 232 -13.52 1.78 -18.23
CA LEU A 232 -13.85 2.48 -19.48
C LEU A 232 -14.75 3.71 -19.28
N ASP A 233 -15.39 3.82 -18.12
CA ASP A 233 -16.22 4.94 -17.70
C ASP A 233 -15.43 6.08 -17.04
N VAL A 234 -14.10 6.01 -17.06
CA VAL A 234 -13.20 6.95 -16.39
C VAL A 234 -12.50 7.85 -17.41
N GLY A 235 -12.42 9.14 -17.08
CA GLY A 235 -11.74 10.13 -17.91
C GLY A 235 -10.23 9.89 -18.04
N PRO A 236 -9.55 10.62 -18.95
CA PRO A 236 -8.11 10.51 -19.13
C PRO A 236 -7.35 10.90 -17.84
N ILE A 237 -6.24 10.21 -17.58
CA ILE A 237 -5.34 10.56 -16.49
C ILE A 237 -4.74 11.95 -16.77
N PRO A 238 -4.84 12.92 -15.84
CA PRO A 238 -4.28 14.26 -16.03
C PRO A 238 -2.77 14.24 -16.29
N ALA A 239 -2.33 15.03 -17.27
CA ALA A 239 -0.90 15.24 -17.53
C ALA A 239 -0.27 16.31 -16.61
N THR A 240 -1.10 17.10 -15.93
CA THR A 240 -0.68 18.19 -15.04
C THR A 240 -0.57 17.71 -13.58
N ASP A 241 -0.07 18.59 -12.70
CA ASP A 241 0.02 18.33 -11.26
C ASP A 241 -1.35 18.52 -10.56
N THR A 242 -2.34 17.74 -10.99
CA THR A 242 -3.72 17.76 -10.49
C THR A 242 -4.26 16.34 -10.31
N PRO A 243 -5.22 16.11 -9.40
CA PRO A 243 -5.87 14.81 -9.26
C PRO A 243 -6.72 14.47 -10.48
N ALA A 244 -6.95 13.18 -10.71
CA ALA A 244 -7.97 12.72 -11.64
C ALA A 244 -9.38 13.17 -11.18
N ASP A 245 -10.37 13.05 -12.08
CA ASP A 245 -11.75 13.49 -11.80
C ASP A 245 -12.31 12.76 -10.56
N PRO A 246 -12.61 13.49 -9.45
CA PRO A 246 -13.16 12.87 -8.25
C PRO A 246 -14.52 12.19 -8.46
N ALA A 247 -15.27 12.54 -9.51
CA ALA A 247 -16.58 11.94 -9.82
C ALA A 247 -16.46 10.51 -10.35
N THR A 248 -15.32 10.16 -10.96
CA THR A 248 -15.03 8.82 -11.50
C THR A 248 -13.84 8.17 -10.78
N ASP A 249 -13.68 8.47 -9.48
CA ASP A 249 -12.53 8.04 -8.70
C ASP A 249 -12.43 6.51 -8.59
N THR A 250 -11.33 5.95 -9.11
CA THR A 250 -11.13 4.50 -9.15
C THR A 250 -10.42 3.90 -7.95
N HIS A 251 -10.15 4.72 -6.92
CA HIS A 251 -9.30 4.36 -5.79
C HIS A 251 -9.63 3.00 -5.14
N GLU A 252 -10.91 2.68 -5.04
CA GLU A 252 -11.39 1.49 -4.34
C GLU A 252 -11.59 0.27 -5.23
N CYS A 253 -11.49 0.45 -6.55
CA CYS A 253 -11.94 -0.54 -7.49
C CYS A 253 -11.08 -1.83 -7.47
N PRO A 254 -9.72 -1.78 -7.47
CA PRO A 254 -8.92 -3.01 -7.48
C PRO A 254 -9.19 -3.95 -6.30
N ARG A 255 -9.47 -3.42 -5.10
CA ARG A 255 -9.77 -4.26 -3.92
C ARG A 255 -11.19 -4.82 -3.90
N ARG A 256 -12.11 -4.21 -4.67
CA ARG A 256 -13.50 -4.68 -4.87
C ARG A 256 -13.61 -5.69 -6.01
N GLU A 257 -12.65 -5.69 -6.93
CA GLU A 257 -12.56 -6.64 -8.02
C GLU A 257 -12.24 -8.06 -7.50
N ARG A 258 -13.05 -9.05 -7.90
CA ARG A 258 -12.80 -10.45 -7.53
C ARG A 258 -11.41 -10.93 -7.99
N ARG A 259 -11.02 -10.55 -9.21
CA ARG A 259 -9.68 -10.85 -9.77
C ARG A 259 -8.54 -10.19 -8.96
N GLY A 260 -8.80 -9.04 -8.34
CA GLY A 260 -7.84 -8.38 -7.44
C GLY A 260 -7.72 -9.12 -6.10
N GLN A 261 -8.84 -9.58 -5.55
CA GLN A 261 -8.86 -10.42 -4.35
C GLN A 261 -8.19 -11.78 -4.58
N ASP A 262 -8.42 -12.40 -5.73
CA ASP A 262 -7.77 -13.66 -6.11
C ASP A 262 -6.23 -13.48 -6.24
N GLN A 263 -5.77 -12.33 -6.75
CA GLN A 263 -4.36 -11.95 -6.77
C GLN A 263 -3.76 -11.83 -5.37
N ILE A 264 -4.47 -11.15 -4.45
CA ILE A 264 -4.07 -11.01 -3.05
C ILE A 264 -3.95 -12.39 -2.40
N HIS A 265 -4.96 -13.24 -2.61
CA HIS A 265 -5.02 -14.58 -2.06
C HIS A 265 -3.87 -15.45 -2.56
N ALA A 266 -3.62 -15.49 -3.87
CA ALA A 266 -2.52 -16.26 -4.44
C ALA A 266 -1.15 -15.79 -3.91
N PHE A 267 -0.94 -14.47 -3.86
CA PHE A 267 0.35 -13.90 -3.48
C PHE A 267 0.65 -14.06 -1.98
N LEU A 268 -0.33 -13.78 -1.11
CA LEU A 268 -0.13 -13.82 0.35
C LEU A 268 -0.44 -15.20 0.98
N GLY A 269 -1.30 -15.99 0.35
CA GLY A 269 -1.81 -17.26 0.87
C GLY A 269 -0.88 -18.46 0.70
N ALA A 270 0.02 -18.44 -0.29
CA ALA A 270 0.96 -19.56 -0.50
C ALA A 270 1.89 -19.76 0.71
N PRO A 271 2.37 -20.98 1.02
CA PRO A 271 3.38 -21.22 2.06
C PRO A 271 4.62 -20.34 1.88
N ALA A 272 5.21 -19.87 2.99
CA ALA A 272 6.35 -18.94 2.95
C ALA A 272 7.59 -19.50 2.22
N ALA A 273 7.74 -20.83 2.18
CA ALA A 273 8.84 -21.53 1.51
C ALA A 273 8.75 -21.52 -0.02
N GLU A 274 7.55 -21.34 -0.59
CA GLU A 274 7.30 -21.41 -2.04
C GLU A 274 7.49 -20.06 -2.73
N GLY A 275 7.58 -18.97 -1.96
CA GLY A 275 7.51 -17.60 -2.49
C GLY A 275 6.09 -17.29 -2.97
N GLY A 276 5.62 -16.06 -2.76
CA GLY A 276 4.30 -15.67 -3.25
C GLY A 276 4.29 -15.68 -4.76
N GLU A 277 3.43 -16.48 -5.37
CA GLU A 277 3.28 -16.48 -6.82
C GLU A 277 2.50 -15.25 -7.28
N VAL A 278 3.11 -14.51 -8.20
CA VAL A 278 2.42 -13.52 -9.02
C VAL A 278 1.72 -14.26 -10.14
N VAL A 279 0.40 -14.31 -10.08
CA VAL A 279 -0.46 -14.96 -11.06
C VAL A 279 -1.22 -13.94 -11.90
N GLN A 280 -1.56 -14.30 -13.14
CA GLN A 280 -2.44 -13.50 -13.98
C GLN A 280 -3.91 -13.87 -13.70
N THR A 281 -4.66 -12.99 -13.06
CA THR A 281 -6.09 -13.17 -12.77
C THR A 281 -7.00 -12.40 -13.72
N CYS A 282 -6.45 -11.49 -14.51
CA CYS A 282 -7.20 -10.71 -15.48
C CYS A 282 -7.38 -11.52 -16.77
N ARG A 283 -8.65 -11.68 -17.19
CA ARG A 283 -9.03 -12.47 -18.36
C ARG A 283 -9.18 -11.55 -19.57
N GLY A 284 -8.57 -11.93 -20.69
CA GLY A 284 -8.77 -11.26 -21.98
C GLY A 284 -7.51 -10.55 -22.53
N PRO A 285 -7.58 -10.08 -23.78
CA PRO A 285 -6.41 -9.57 -24.51
C PRO A 285 -5.98 -8.16 -24.06
N ARG A 286 -6.77 -7.47 -23.23
CA ARG A 286 -6.51 -6.09 -22.77
C ARG A 286 -6.11 -6.00 -21.29
N GLY A 287 -5.66 -7.11 -20.70
CA GLY A 287 -5.25 -7.14 -19.29
C GLY A 287 -6.42 -6.89 -18.34
N CYS A 288 -6.21 -6.07 -17.31
CA CYS A 288 -7.18 -5.80 -16.25
C CYS A 288 -8.14 -4.67 -16.59
N GLU A 289 -8.84 -4.79 -17.72
CA GLU A 289 -9.84 -3.83 -18.15
C GLU A 289 -11.23 -4.26 -17.67
N SER A 290 -12.07 -3.30 -17.26
CA SER A 290 -13.48 -3.47 -16.93
C SER A 290 -14.31 -2.33 -17.52
N PRO A 291 -15.59 -2.54 -17.85
CA PRO A 291 -16.46 -1.44 -18.30
C PRO A 291 -16.62 -0.35 -17.23
N THR A 292 -16.81 -0.73 -15.98
CA THR A 292 -17.05 0.18 -14.86
C THR A 292 -16.38 -0.34 -13.58
N CYS A 293 -16.13 0.55 -12.63
CA CYS A 293 -15.71 0.18 -11.28
C CYS A 293 -16.79 -0.69 -10.59
N PRO A 294 -16.43 -1.78 -9.88
CA PRO A 294 -17.40 -2.53 -9.10
C PRO A 294 -18.04 -1.67 -7.99
N SER A 295 -19.38 -1.70 -7.93
CA SER A 295 -20.17 -1.08 -6.88
C SER A 295 -20.22 -1.95 -5.62
N GLY A 296 -20.31 -1.32 -4.45
CA GLY A 296 -20.47 -1.99 -3.15
C GLY A 296 -19.23 -1.88 -2.27
N ASP A 297 -19.37 -2.28 -1.00
CA ASP A 297 -18.23 -2.41 -0.10
C ASP A 297 -17.36 -3.58 -0.53
N SER A 298 -16.04 -3.46 -0.38
CA SER A 298 -15.18 -4.63 -0.50
C SER A 298 -15.59 -5.58 0.62
N ASN A 299 -16.34 -6.64 0.32
CA ASN A 299 -16.64 -7.70 1.27
C ASN A 299 -15.33 -8.40 1.65
N ASN A 300 -14.60 -7.83 2.61
CA ASN A 300 -13.46 -8.37 3.33
C ASN A 300 -13.35 -7.62 4.66
#